data_AF-A0A4Y2N139-F1
#
_entry.id   AF-A0A4Y2N139-F1
#
_cell.length_a   1.000
_cell.length_b   1.000
_cell.length_c   1.000
_cell.angle_alpha   90.00
_cell.angle_beta   90.00
_cell.angle_gamma   90.00
#
_symmetry.space_group_name_H-M   'P 1'
#
loop_
_entity.id
_entity.type
_entity.pdbx_description
1 polymer ?
#
loop_
_entity_poly.entity_id
_entity_poly.type
_entity_poly.pdbx_seq_one_letter_code
_entity_poly.pdbx_strand_id
1 'polypeptide(L)'
;MHKSRIPNEVFVKLPDASLPEFNGNIDNWSNFKAQFDSLITNNSTLNETQKLFYLRSVLKGDAKLVETQEDTFNSLMKVLIDRYENKRLIVSNRILNILNIEKIHLESARDLRNLVDTINKSLRGLKLLELEANEFVHQILINVVIQKIDKETRKQYEMSLSTNELPNWDKFIEFLRKRSQVLENTNGTHQQTRVKIN
;
A
#
# COMPACT_ATOMS: atom_id res chain seq x y z
N MET A 1 -14.43 -21.27 -56.26
CA MET A 1 -15.07 -20.97 -54.96
C MET A 1 -14.10 -21.33 -53.84
N HIS A 2 -13.29 -20.36 -53.37
CA HIS A 2 -12.40 -20.56 -52.22
C HIS A 2 -13.19 -20.29 -50.93
N LYS A 3 -13.38 -21.32 -50.10
CA LYS A 3 -13.81 -21.13 -48.71
C LYS A 3 -12.55 -20.95 -47.86
N SER A 4 -12.25 -19.71 -47.48
CA SER A 4 -11.22 -19.40 -46.51
C SER A 4 -11.63 -19.94 -45.13
N ARG A 5 -10.76 -20.78 -44.54
CA ARG A 5 -10.86 -21.18 -43.13
C ARG A 5 -10.61 -19.94 -42.27
N ILE A 6 -11.58 -19.57 -41.44
CA ILE A 6 -11.39 -18.61 -40.35
C ILE A 6 -10.48 -19.30 -39.32
N PRO A 7 -9.36 -18.71 -38.89
CA PRO A 7 -8.54 -19.29 -37.83
C PRO A 7 -9.36 -19.38 -36.54
N ASN A 8 -9.35 -20.54 -35.89
CA ASN A 8 -9.93 -20.68 -34.55
C ASN A 8 -9.27 -19.66 -33.62
N GLU A 9 -10.03 -18.69 -33.15
CA GLU A 9 -9.63 -17.83 -32.04
C GLU A 9 -9.38 -18.72 -30.83
N VAL A 10 -8.11 -18.84 -30.44
CA VAL A 10 -7.73 -19.48 -29.20
C VAL A 10 -8.18 -18.54 -28.08
N PHE A 11 -9.37 -18.76 -27.55
CA PHE A 11 -9.81 -18.12 -26.31
C PHE A 11 -8.89 -18.61 -25.18
N VAL A 12 -7.92 -17.77 -24.82
CA VAL A 12 -7.15 -17.95 -23.59
C VAL A 12 -8.14 -17.85 -22.44
N LYS A 13 -8.46 -18.99 -21.81
CA LYS A 13 -9.29 -19.01 -20.61
C LYS A 13 -8.50 -18.34 -19.49
N LEU A 14 -8.85 -17.09 -19.20
CA LEU A 14 -8.30 -16.37 -18.07
C LEU A 14 -8.67 -17.12 -16.77
N PRO A 15 -7.82 -17.09 -15.73
CA PRO A 15 -8.18 -17.62 -14.42
C PRO A 15 -9.53 -17.06 -13.99
N ASP A 16 -10.41 -17.90 -13.46
CA ASP A 16 -11.71 -17.44 -12.95
C ASP A 16 -11.46 -16.35 -11.91
N ALA A 17 -11.97 -15.14 -12.16
CA ALA A 17 -11.77 -14.00 -11.28
C ALA A 17 -12.49 -14.26 -9.95
N SER A 18 -11.74 -14.58 -8.90
CA SER A 18 -12.27 -14.69 -7.55
C SER A 18 -12.78 -13.33 -7.09
N LEU A 19 -13.92 -13.30 -6.39
CA LEU A 19 -14.43 -12.07 -5.80
C LEU A 19 -13.39 -11.48 -4.81
N PRO A 20 -13.26 -10.15 -4.74
CA PRO A 20 -12.33 -9.51 -3.83
C PRO A 20 -12.74 -9.79 -2.39
N GLU A 21 -11.81 -10.27 -1.56
CA GLU A 21 -12.06 -10.46 -0.12
C GLU A 21 -11.78 -9.18 0.67
N PHE A 22 -12.50 -9.01 1.78
CA PHE A 22 -12.30 -7.88 2.69
C PHE A 22 -12.22 -8.34 4.13
N ASN A 23 -11.07 -8.10 4.76
CA ASN A 23 -10.78 -8.54 6.12
C ASN A 23 -10.98 -7.46 7.19
N GLY A 24 -11.40 -6.25 6.80
CA GLY A 24 -11.52 -5.10 7.71
C GLY A 24 -10.34 -4.13 7.67
N ASN A 25 -9.33 -4.36 6.83
CA ASN A 25 -8.26 -3.38 6.65
C ASN A 25 -8.78 -2.14 5.90
N ILE A 26 -8.96 -1.04 6.64
CA ILE A 26 -9.40 0.27 6.14
C ILE A 26 -8.60 0.74 4.91
N ASP A 27 -7.30 0.45 4.84
CA ASP A 27 -6.47 0.84 3.67
C ASP A 27 -6.94 0.20 2.36
N ASN A 28 -7.57 -0.97 2.44
CA ASN A 28 -8.03 -1.75 1.29
C ASN A 28 -9.51 -1.51 0.98
N TRP A 29 -10.25 -0.78 1.83
CA TRP A 29 -11.70 -0.58 1.70
C TRP A 29 -12.08 0.00 0.34
N SER A 30 -11.46 1.10 -0.07
CA SER A 30 -11.81 1.76 -1.34
C SER A 30 -11.62 0.84 -2.55
N ASN A 31 -10.57 0.02 -2.54
CA ASN A 31 -10.30 -0.94 -3.62
C ASN A 31 -11.33 -2.09 -3.60
N PHE A 32 -11.59 -2.67 -2.43
CA PHE A 32 -12.62 -3.69 -2.27
C PHE A 32 -13.98 -3.19 -2.74
N LYS A 33 -14.42 -2.03 -2.26
CA LYS A 33 -15.72 -1.44 -2.59
C LYS A 33 -15.84 -1.18 -4.09
N ALA A 34 -14.83 -0.61 -4.73
CA ALA A 34 -14.84 -0.36 -6.17
C ALA A 34 -14.98 -1.65 -6.99
N GLN A 35 -14.22 -2.69 -6.64
CA GLN A 35 -14.31 -3.99 -7.32
C GLN A 35 -15.64 -4.70 -7.05
N PHE A 36 -16.08 -4.73 -5.79
CA PHE A 36 -17.35 -5.33 -5.40
C PHE A 36 -18.53 -4.62 -6.05
N ASP A 37 -18.50 -3.29 -6.13
CA ASP A 37 -19.53 -2.50 -6.80
C ASP A 37 -19.59 -2.81 -8.29
N SER A 38 -18.44 -2.91 -8.95
CA SER A 38 -18.35 -3.24 -10.38
C SER A 38 -18.86 -4.66 -10.70
N LEU A 39 -18.65 -5.63 -9.81
CA LEU A 39 -18.96 -7.04 -10.08
C LEU A 39 -20.36 -7.44 -9.60
N ILE A 40 -20.78 -6.92 -8.44
CA ILE A 40 -21.97 -7.39 -7.71
C ILE A 40 -22.99 -6.26 -7.51
N THR A 41 -22.63 -5.13 -6.92
CA THR A 41 -23.60 -4.08 -6.55
C THR A 41 -24.33 -3.54 -7.78
N ASN A 42 -23.57 -3.23 -8.84
CA ASN A 42 -24.09 -2.64 -10.09
C ASN A 42 -24.61 -3.69 -11.08
N ASN A 43 -24.56 -4.97 -10.74
CA ASN A 43 -25.07 -6.03 -11.59
C ASN A 43 -26.59 -6.12 -11.49
N SER A 44 -27.29 -5.73 -12.55
CA SER A 44 -28.76 -5.71 -12.63
C SER A 44 -29.40 -7.10 -12.70
N THR A 45 -28.61 -8.16 -12.97
CA THR A 45 -29.12 -9.54 -13.02
C THR A 45 -29.22 -10.17 -11.64
N LEU A 46 -28.57 -9.59 -10.63
CA LEU A 46 -28.59 -10.09 -9.25
C LEU A 46 -29.64 -9.36 -8.42
N ASN A 47 -30.45 -10.11 -7.68
CA ASN A 47 -31.35 -9.55 -6.69
C ASN A 47 -30.64 -9.25 -5.35
N GLU A 48 -31.30 -8.53 -4.45
CA GLU A 48 -30.75 -8.13 -3.15
C GLU A 48 -30.27 -9.31 -2.29
N THR A 49 -31.01 -10.43 -2.29
CA THR A 49 -30.63 -11.63 -1.53
C THR A 49 -29.35 -12.27 -2.06
N GLN A 50 -29.18 -12.33 -3.38
CA GLN A 50 -27.96 -12.82 -4.02
C GLN A 50 -26.77 -11.89 -3.74
N LYS A 51 -26.97 -10.57 -3.82
CA LYS A 51 -25.94 -9.58 -3.49
C LYS A 51 -25.49 -9.71 -2.03
N LEU A 52 -26.43 -9.86 -1.09
CA LEU A 52 -26.13 -10.10 0.32
C LEU A 52 -25.33 -11.39 0.52
N PHE A 53 -25.72 -12.49 -0.15
CA PHE A 53 -25.00 -13.75 -0.07
C PHE A 53 -23.53 -13.59 -0.50
N TYR A 54 -23.27 -12.93 -1.62
CA TYR A 54 -21.91 -12.66 -2.08
C TYR A 54 -21.16 -11.72 -1.13
N LEU A 55 -21.80 -10.67 -0.62
CA LEU A 55 -21.16 -9.79 0.36
C LEU A 55 -20.71 -10.58 1.58
N ARG A 56 -21.59 -11.41 2.16
CA ARG A 56 -21.24 -12.25 3.32
C ARG A 56 -20.12 -13.25 3.04
N SER A 57 -20.00 -13.78 1.82
CA SER A 57 -18.99 -14.80 1.49
C SER A 57 -17.57 -14.24 1.41
N VAL A 58 -17.44 -12.96 1.05
CA VAL A 58 -16.14 -12.28 0.87
C VAL A 58 -15.66 -11.52 2.11
N LEU A 59 -16.52 -11.27 3.10
CA LEU A 59 -16.11 -10.68 4.38
C LEU A 59 -15.33 -11.71 5.22
N LYS A 60 -14.16 -11.29 5.70
CA LYS A 60 -13.26 -12.05 6.58
C LYS A 60 -12.89 -11.22 7.80
N GLY A 61 -12.25 -11.83 8.79
CA GLY A 61 -11.65 -11.13 9.93
C GLY A 61 -12.61 -10.14 10.61
N ASP A 62 -12.13 -8.94 10.91
CA ASP A 62 -12.89 -7.90 11.60
C ASP A 62 -14.11 -7.43 10.81
N ALA A 63 -14.03 -7.45 9.48
CA ALA A 63 -15.17 -7.09 8.64
C ALA A 63 -16.30 -8.12 8.71
N LYS A 64 -15.99 -9.39 9.03
CA LYS A 64 -17.02 -10.42 9.24
C LYS A 64 -17.77 -10.22 10.56
N LEU A 65 -17.11 -9.66 11.57
CA LEU A 65 -17.70 -9.44 12.90
C LEU A 65 -18.78 -8.35 12.91
N VAL A 66 -18.93 -7.59 11.83
CA VAL A 66 -19.92 -6.50 11.75
C VAL A 66 -21.29 -6.95 11.27
N GLU A 67 -21.38 -8.15 10.69
CA GLU A 67 -22.64 -8.68 10.15
C GLU A 67 -23.53 -9.27 11.25
N THR A 68 -24.83 -9.18 11.04
CA THR A 68 -25.87 -9.84 11.84
C THR A 68 -26.75 -10.70 10.95
N GLN A 69 -27.50 -11.64 11.55
CA GLN A 69 -28.41 -12.50 10.78
C GLN A 69 -29.56 -11.71 10.12
N GLU A 70 -30.00 -10.63 10.75
CA GLU A 70 -31.12 -9.79 10.33
C GLU A 70 -30.76 -8.79 9.22
N ASP A 71 -29.48 -8.69 8.85
CA ASP A 71 -29.03 -7.74 7.85
C ASP A 71 -29.61 -8.01 6.45
N THR A 72 -29.97 -6.92 5.79
CA THR A 72 -30.18 -6.84 4.33
C THR A 72 -28.87 -6.45 3.64
N PHE A 73 -28.82 -6.55 2.31
CA PHE A 73 -27.64 -6.07 1.56
C PHE A 73 -27.37 -4.59 1.86
N ASN A 74 -28.40 -3.74 1.80
CA ASN A 74 -28.27 -2.31 2.05
C ASN A 74 -27.86 -1.98 3.49
N SER A 75 -28.41 -2.67 4.50
CA SER A 75 -28.02 -2.42 5.90
C SER A 75 -26.58 -2.83 6.17
N LEU A 76 -26.15 -4.00 5.71
CA LEU A 76 -24.78 -4.47 5.89
C LEU A 76 -23.78 -3.60 5.12
N MET A 77 -24.07 -3.26 3.86
CA MET A 77 -23.23 -2.36 3.07
C MET A 77 -23.10 -0.99 3.74
N LYS A 78 -24.20 -0.45 4.29
CA LYS A 78 -24.16 0.80 5.05
C LYS A 78 -23.27 0.70 6.28
N VAL A 79 -23.40 -0.36 7.08
CA VAL A 79 -22.54 -0.57 8.27
C VAL A 79 -21.06 -0.63 7.87
N LEU A 80 -20.73 -1.30 6.76
CA LEU A 80 -19.38 -1.35 6.25
C LEU A 80 -18.87 0.02 5.80
N ILE A 81 -19.69 0.79 5.07
CA ILE A 81 -19.36 2.17 4.67
C ILE A 81 -19.11 3.04 5.90
N ASP A 82 -20.03 3.04 6.86
CA ASP A 82 -19.95 3.87 8.07
C ASP A 82 -18.68 3.57 8.89
N ARG A 83 -18.28 2.29 8.93
CA ARG A 83 -17.08 1.84 9.66
C ARG A 83 -15.78 2.05 8.89
N TYR A 84 -15.75 1.72 7.61
CA TYR A 84 -14.51 1.60 6.82
C TYR A 84 -14.27 2.74 5.84
N GLU A 85 -15.28 3.58 5.56
CA GLU A 85 -15.17 4.79 4.73
C GLU A 85 -14.95 6.07 5.56
N ASN A 86 -14.54 5.91 6.81
CA ASN A 86 -14.26 7.04 7.69
C ASN A 86 -12.97 7.76 7.28
N LYS A 87 -13.10 8.80 6.45
CA LYS A 87 -11.99 9.64 5.96
C LYS A 87 -11.06 10.11 7.08
N ARG A 88 -11.61 10.51 8.23
CA ARG A 88 -10.81 10.97 9.39
C ARG A 88 -9.90 9.86 9.92
N LEU A 89 -10.42 8.63 10.05
CA LEU A 89 -9.64 7.48 10.48
C LEU A 89 -8.60 7.07 9.43
N ILE A 90 -8.96 7.09 8.14
CA ILE A 90 -8.02 6.78 7.05
C ILE A 90 -6.83 7.74 7.09
N VAL A 91 -7.09 9.05 7.17
CA VAL A 91 -6.06 10.08 7.24
C VAL A 91 -5.19 9.89 8.48
N SER A 92 -5.82 9.70 9.65
CA SER A 92 -5.10 9.49 10.90
C SER A 92 -4.20 8.26 10.85
N ASN A 93 -4.69 7.12 10.35
CA ASN A 93 -3.92 5.89 10.22
C ASN A 93 -2.73 6.07 9.26
N ARG A 94 -2.91 6.75 8.12
CA ARG A 94 -1.81 7.01 7.17
C ARG A 94 -0.72 7.88 7.76
N ILE A 95 -1.10 8.92 8.50
CA ILE A 95 -0.15 9.78 9.22
C ILE A 95 0.57 8.98 10.31
N LEU A 96 -0.17 8.23 11.12
CA LEU A 96 0.42 7.40 12.18
C LEU A 96 1.35 6.32 11.62
N ASN A 97 1.06 5.73 10.46
CA ASN A 97 1.95 4.79 9.78
C ASN A 97 3.30 5.41 9.44
N ILE A 98 3.38 6.74 9.23
CA ILE A 98 4.65 7.45 9.01
C ILE A 98 5.31 7.77 10.35
N LEU A 99 4.56 8.29 11.32
CA LEU A 99 5.09 8.73 12.62
C LEU A 99 5.60 7.55 13.47
N ASN A 100 4.93 6.40 13.37
CA ASN A 100 5.20 5.19 14.17
C ASN A 100 6.14 4.20 13.49
N ILE A 101 6.77 4.56 12.36
CA ILE A 101 7.84 3.74 11.77
C ILE A 101 8.89 3.48 12.86
N GLU A 102 9.28 2.21 13.02
CA GLU A 102 10.30 1.82 13.99
C GLU A 102 11.66 2.39 13.61
N LYS A 103 12.46 2.74 14.62
CA LYS A 103 13.78 3.28 14.38
C LYS A 103 14.71 2.16 13.90
N ILE A 104 15.36 2.40 12.77
CA ILE A 104 16.44 1.57 12.26
C ILE A 104 17.69 1.83 13.12
N HIS A 105 18.13 0.81 13.84
CA HIS A 105 19.28 0.93 14.74
C HIS A 105 20.62 0.67 14.05
N LEU A 106 20.63 -0.23 13.07
CA LEU A 106 21.81 -0.64 12.32
C LEU A 106 21.53 -0.54 10.82
N GLU A 107 22.58 -0.31 10.03
CA GLU A 107 22.47 -0.22 8.58
C GLU A 107 21.80 -1.47 8.00
N SER A 108 20.66 -1.28 7.34
CA SER A 108 19.89 -2.36 6.75
C SER A 108 19.21 -1.88 5.49
N ALA A 109 19.61 -2.46 4.35
CA ALA A 109 18.98 -2.17 3.07
C ALA A 109 17.47 -2.50 3.10
N ARG A 110 17.11 -3.66 3.67
CA ARG A 110 15.73 -4.10 3.78
C ARG A 110 14.90 -3.09 4.57
N ASP A 111 15.40 -2.63 5.71
CA ASP A 111 14.64 -1.75 6.57
C ASP A 111 14.54 -0.33 5.99
N LEU A 112 15.59 0.17 5.34
CA LEU A 112 15.53 1.44 4.60
C LEU A 112 14.53 1.39 3.45
N ARG A 113 14.50 0.29 2.67
CA ARG A 113 13.49 0.10 1.62
C ARG A 113 12.09 0.08 2.21
N ASN A 114 11.86 -0.72 3.24
CA ASN A 114 10.55 -0.81 3.90
C ASN A 114 10.08 0.54 4.44
N LEU A 115 10.98 1.33 5.02
CA LEU A 115 10.71 2.69 5.48
C LEU A 115 10.25 3.58 4.31
N VAL A 116 11.00 3.59 3.21
CA VAL A 116 10.68 4.41 2.02
C VAL A 116 9.35 3.97 1.40
N ASP A 117 9.11 2.67 1.30
CA ASP A 117 7.87 2.12 0.73
C ASP A 117 6.65 2.45 1.59
N THR A 118 6.79 2.36 2.91
CA THR A 118 5.73 2.71 3.87
C THR A 118 5.35 4.19 3.76
N ILE A 119 6.34 5.08 3.73
CA ILE A 119 6.10 6.53 3.58
C ILE A 119 5.43 6.83 2.24
N ASN A 120 5.96 6.31 1.14
CA ASN A 120 5.40 6.55 -0.19
C ASN A 120 3.99 5.97 -0.34
N LYS A 121 3.70 4.82 0.27
CA LYS A 121 2.35 4.26 0.30
C LYS A 121 1.38 5.18 1.04
N SER A 122 1.76 5.65 2.24
CA SER A 122 0.94 6.56 3.03
C SER A 122 0.71 7.91 2.31
N LEU A 123 1.75 8.52 1.75
CA LEU A 123 1.63 9.80 1.02
C LEU A 123 0.77 9.68 -0.24
N ARG A 124 0.93 8.60 -1.03
CA ARG A 124 0.04 8.34 -2.17
C ARG A 124 -1.42 8.21 -1.73
N GLY A 125 -1.67 7.51 -0.63
CA GLY A 125 -3.01 7.37 -0.07
C GLY A 125 -3.62 8.69 0.42
N LEU A 126 -2.80 9.59 0.98
CA LEU A 126 -3.23 10.93 1.39
C LEU A 126 -3.51 11.83 0.19
N LYS A 127 -2.70 11.75 -0.87
CA LYS A 127 -2.92 12.47 -2.14
C LYS A 127 -4.24 12.09 -2.81
N LEU A 128 -4.62 10.81 -2.77
CA LEU A 128 -5.93 10.35 -3.26
C LEU A 128 -7.12 10.94 -2.48
N LEU A 129 -6.89 11.43 -1.27
CA LEU A 129 -7.86 12.14 -0.44
C LEU A 129 -7.70 13.67 -0.54
N GLU A 130 -6.99 14.15 -1.57
CA GLU A 130 -6.73 15.57 -1.83
C GLU A 130 -5.91 16.26 -0.72
N LEU A 131 -5.16 15.47 0.07
CA LEU A 131 -4.25 15.96 1.11
C LEU A 131 -2.79 15.83 0.65
N GLU A 132 -2.39 16.71 -0.26
CA GLU A 132 -0.99 16.77 -0.72
C GLU A 132 -0.09 17.48 0.29
N ALA A 133 1.14 16.97 0.44
CA ALA A 133 2.14 17.59 1.28
C ALA A 133 2.70 18.85 0.60
N ASN A 134 2.58 19.99 1.28
CA ASN A 134 3.26 21.21 0.88
C ASN A 134 4.71 21.20 1.41
N GLU A 135 5.48 22.23 1.05
CA GLU A 135 6.89 22.33 1.45
C GLU A 135 7.11 22.28 2.96
N PHE A 136 6.23 22.91 3.75
CA PHE A 136 6.31 22.86 5.22
C PHE A 136 6.13 21.42 5.75
N VAL A 137 5.14 20.69 5.22
CA VAL A 137 4.92 19.28 5.57
C VAL A 137 6.10 18.42 5.13
N HIS A 138 6.68 18.67 3.95
CA HIS A 138 7.89 17.99 3.50
C HIS A 138 9.05 18.18 4.49
N GLN A 139 9.30 19.40 4.96
CA GLN A 139 10.35 19.65 5.96
C GLN A 139 10.09 18.92 7.28
N ILE A 140 8.83 18.84 7.74
CA ILE A 140 8.46 18.03 8.90
C ILE A 140 8.78 16.55 8.66
N LEU A 141 8.37 16.02 7.50
CA LEU A 141 8.58 14.61 7.15
C LEU A 141 10.06 14.26 7.08
N ILE A 142 10.91 15.11 6.50
CA ILE A 142 12.37 14.93 6.48
C ILE A 142 12.89 14.77 7.90
N ASN A 143 12.52 15.69 8.81
CA ASN A 143 12.95 15.65 10.21
C ASN A 143 12.42 14.42 10.97
N VAL A 144 11.21 13.96 10.67
CA VAL A 144 10.68 12.70 11.22
C VAL A 144 11.52 11.53 10.75
N VAL A 145 11.78 11.41 9.45
CA VAL A 145 12.52 10.28 8.87
C VAL A 145 13.97 10.25 9.33
N ILE A 146 14.63 11.40 9.44
CA ILE A 146 16.00 11.52 9.99
C ILE A 146 16.11 10.92 11.40
N GLN A 147 15.04 10.98 12.19
CA GLN A 147 15.02 10.37 13.53
C GLN A 147 14.80 8.85 13.50
N LYS A 148 14.28 8.32 12.39
CA LYS A 148 13.99 6.89 12.19
C LYS A 148 15.13 6.12 11.53
N ILE A 149 16.05 6.78 10.84
CA ILE A 149 17.20 6.12 10.20
C ILE A 149 18.37 5.90 11.17
N ASP A 150 19.27 4.99 10.80
CA ASP A 150 20.49 4.71 11.57
C ASP A 150 21.48 5.88 11.49
N LYS A 151 22.45 5.89 12.42
CA LYS A 151 23.42 6.97 12.57
C LYS A 151 24.31 7.15 11.33
N GLU A 152 24.71 6.06 10.67
CA GLU A 152 25.59 6.13 9.51
C GLU A 152 24.84 6.64 8.28
N THR A 153 23.62 6.14 8.04
CA THR A 153 22.77 6.68 6.97
C THR A 153 22.48 8.16 7.16
N ARG A 154 22.22 8.61 8.40
CA ARG A 154 22.07 10.05 8.71
C ARG A 154 23.35 10.83 8.39
N LYS A 155 24.51 10.33 8.82
CA LYS A 155 25.80 10.99 8.55
C LYS A 155 26.05 11.15 7.05
N GLN A 156 25.84 10.07 6.27
CA GLN A 156 25.98 10.10 4.82
C GLN A 156 25.02 11.09 4.16
N TYR A 157 23.81 11.24 4.71
CA TYR A 157 22.85 12.23 4.24
C TYR A 157 23.35 13.66 4.48
N GLU A 158 23.76 13.99 5.69
CA GLU A 158 24.29 15.32 6.03
C GLU A 158 25.51 15.69 5.17
N MET A 159 26.39 14.71 4.89
CA MET A 159 27.54 14.91 4.00
C MET A 159 27.16 15.15 2.53
N SER A 160 25.94 14.77 2.13
CA SER A 160 25.43 15.00 0.76
C SER A 160 24.79 16.37 0.57
N LEU A 161 24.52 17.10 1.65
CA LEU A 161 23.85 18.41 1.61
C LEU A 161 24.86 19.56 1.41
N SER A 162 24.38 20.62 0.75
CA SER A 162 25.04 21.93 0.71
C SER A 162 24.76 22.69 2.02
N THR A 163 25.68 23.54 2.46
CA THR A 163 25.67 24.12 3.82
C THR A 163 24.55 25.13 4.13
N ASN A 164 23.69 25.49 3.18
CA ASN A 164 22.67 26.53 3.41
C ASN A 164 21.38 26.38 2.57
N GLU A 165 21.08 25.20 2.04
CA GLU A 165 19.86 24.98 1.25
C GLU A 165 18.88 24.09 1.99
N LEU A 166 17.58 24.39 1.88
CA LEU A 166 16.55 23.51 2.42
C LEU A 166 16.54 22.20 1.64
N PRO A 167 16.54 21.04 2.34
CA PRO A 167 16.52 19.76 1.68
C PRO A 167 15.19 19.55 0.96
N ASN A 168 15.24 19.22 -0.33
CA ASN A 168 14.04 18.88 -1.09
C ASN A 168 13.61 17.44 -0.80
N TRP A 169 12.29 17.22 -0.66
CA TRP A 169 11.70 15.92 -0.35
C TRP A 169 12.06 14.81 -1.36
N ASP A 170 11.93 15.09 -2.65
CA ASP A 170 12.18 14.09 -3.69
C ASP A 170 13.65 13.68 -3.72
N LYS A 171 14.57 14.66 -3.59
CA LYS A 171 16.01 14.40 -3.45
C LYS A 171 16.33 13.58 -2.21
N PHE A 172 15.66 13.84 -1.10
CA PHE A 172 15.84 13.07 0.14
C PHE A 172 15.39 11.61 0.00
N ILE A 173 14.21 11.37 -0.60
CA ILE A 173 13.73 10.02 -0.87
C ILE A 173 14.65 9.30 -1.88
N GLU A 174 15.14 10.00 -2.91
CA GLU A 174 16.12 9.46 -3.86
C GLU A 174 17.41 9.04 -3.14
N PHE A 175 17.93 9.89 -2.25
CA PHE A 175 19.09 9.56 -1.42
C PHE A 175 18.87 8.26 -0.62
N LEU A 176 17.73 8.12 0.07
CA LEU A 176 17.45 6.93 0.88
C LEU A 176 17.35 5.66 0.02
N ARG A 177 16.74 5.75 -1.16
CA ARG A 177 16.70 4.63 -2.12
C ARG A 177 18.11 4.26 -2.60
N LYS A 178 18.93 5.25 -2.96
CA LYS A 178 20.33 5.02 -3.36
C LYS A 178 21.13 4.38 -2.22
N ARG A 179 20.95 4.86 -1.00
CA ARG A 179 21.61 4.30 0.19
C ARG A 179 21.23 2.84 0.41
N SER A 180 19.94 2.52 0.31
CA SER A 180 19.45 1.15 0.36
C SER A 180 20.12 0.27 -0.70
N GLN A 181 20.19 0.74 -1.96
CA GLN A 181 20.82 -0.02 -3.05
C GLN A 181 22.32 -0.26 -2.82
N VAL A 182 23.04 0.75 -2.33
CA VAL A 182 24.46 0.62 -1.99
C VAL A 182 24.67 -0.48 -0.95
N LEU A 183 23.87 -0.47 0.12
CA LEU A 183 23.94 -1.49 1.18
C LEU A 183 23.67 -2.90 0.67
N GLU A 184 22.76 -3.08 -0.29
CA GLU A 184 22.55 -4.40 -0.90
C GLU A 184 23.77 -4.88 -1.67
N ASN A 185 24.36 -4.00 -2.47
CA ASN A 185 25.52 -4.33 -3.29
C ASN A 185 26.76 -4.63 -2.44
N THR A 186 26.96 -3.91 -1.33
CA THR A 186 28.11 -4.10 -0.43
C THR A 186 27.92 -5.27 0.54
N ASN A 187 26.69 -5.58 0.95
CA ASN A 187 26.44 -6.71 1.84
C ASN A 187 26.36 -8.04 1.07
N GLY A 188 25.90 -8.02 -0.19
CA GLY A 188 25.91 -9.18 -1.08
C GLY A 188 27.33 -9.63 -1.47
N THR A 189 28.30 -8.71 -1.48
CA THR A 189 29.71 -9.04 -1.77
C THR A 189 30.42 -9.74 -0.61
N HIS A 190 30.01 -9.50 0.65
CA HIS A 190 30.57 -10.21 1.81
C HIS A 190 30.14 -11.69 1.93
N GLN A 191 29.04 -12.10 1.29
CA GLN A 191 28.63 -13.52 1.28
C GLN A 191 29.38 -14.35 0.23
N GLN A 192 29.92 -13.75 -0.83
CA GLN A 192 30.69 -14.48 -1.85
C GLN A 192 32.13 -14.78 -1.43
N THR A 193 32.69 -14.11 -0.41
CA THR A 193 34.07 -14.33 0.03
C THR A 193 34.24 -15.44 1.06
N ARG A 194 33.15 -16.02 1.60
CA ARG A 194 33.21 -17.09 2.62
C ARG A 194 33.08 -18.51 2.06
N VAL A 195 32.89 -18.67 0.75
CA VAL A 195 32.80 -20.00 0.11
C VAL A 195 34.05 -20.19 -0.76
N LYS A 196 35.19 -20.49 -0.13
CA LYS A 196 36.37 -21.16 -0.74
C LYS A 196 37.52 -21.22 0.28
N ILE A 197 37.36 -22.01 1.33
CA ILE A 197 38.50 -22.69 1.96
C ILE A 197 37.99 -24.07 2.39
N ASN A 198 38.22 -25.07 1.52
CA ASN A 198 38.32 -26.50 1.82
C ASN A 198 39.33 -27.06 0.83
#